data_AF-A0A453R093-F1
#
_entry.id   AF-A0A453R093-F1
#
_cell.length_a   1.000
_cell.length_b   1.000
_cell.length_c   1.000
_cell.angle_alpha   90.00
_cell.angle_beta   90.00
_cell.angle_gamma   90.00
#
_symmetry.space_group_name_H-M   'P 1'
#
loop_
_entity.id
_entity.type
_entity.pdbx_description
1 polymer ?
#
loop_
_entity_poly.entity_id
_entity_poly.type
_entity_poly.pdbx_seq_one_letter_code
_entity_poly.pdbx_strand_id
1 'polypeptide(L)'
;MSKSIGNGVQFLNRHLSSKLFQDKESLYPLLNFLKAHNYKGTTMMLNDRIQSLRGLQSALRKAEEYLVSIPEDTPSSEFNHRFQELGLEKGWGDTAKRVHDTIHLLLDLLEAPDPASLEKFLGTIPMMFNVVILSPHGYFAQSNVLGYPDTGGQVVYILDQVRALENEMLLRIKQQGLDITPK
;
A
#
# COMPACT_ATOMS: atom_id res chain seq x y z
N MET A 1 2.39 17.79 26.73
CA MET A 1 3.02 16.75 25.90
C MET A 1 2.44 15.33 26.12
N SER A 2 1.18 15.19 26.57
CA SER A 2 0.51 13.87 26.73
C SER A 2 -0.29 13.42 25.50
N LYS A 3 -0.57 14.31 24.54
CA LYS A 3 -1.37 14.01 23.32
C LYS A 3 -0.69 13.06 22.32
N SER A 4 0.59 12.77 22.48
CA SER A 4 1.40 11.99 21.54
C SER A 4 1.55 10.51 21.92
N ILE A 5 1.26 10.13 23.16
CA ILE A 5 1.42 8.75 23.64
C ILE A 5 0.30 7.90 23.03
N GLY A 6 0.66 6.81 22.35
CA GLY A 6 -0.27 5.96 21.60
C GLY A 6 -0.57 6.41 20.17
N ASN A 7 -0.12 7.60 19.76
CA ASN A 7 -0.42 8.22 18.45
C ASN A 7 0.83 8.35 17.54
N GLY A 8 1.75 7.39 17.63
CA GLY A 8 3.05 7.47 16.95
C GLY A 8 2.97 7.62 15.43
N VAL A 9 2.04 6.93 14.77
CA VAL A 9 1.86 7.00 13.31
C VAL A 9 1.43 8.40 12.85
N GLN A 10 0.55 9.08 13.59
CA GLN A 10 0.10 10.44 13.26
C GLN A 10 1.25 11.45 13.38
N PHE A 11 2.10 11.26 14.39
CA PHE A 11 3.30 12.07 14.55
C PHE A 11 4.30 11.82 13.42
N LEU A 12 4.52 10.55 13.06
CA LEU A 12 5.39 10.16 11.95
C LEU A 12 4.89 10.71 10.62
N ASN A 13 3.58 10.60 10.33
CA ASN A 13 2.98 11.13 9.09
C ASN A 13 3.17 12.64 8.99
N ARG A 14 2.98 13.38 10.09
CA ARG A 14 3.28 14.82 10.12
C ARG A 14 4.77 15.11 9.91
N HIS A 15 5.66 14.30 10.46
CA HIS A 15 7.10 14.46 10.29
C HIS A 15 7.55 14.13 8.86
N LEU A 16 7.18 12.97 8.33
CA LEU A 16 7.43 12.56 6.95
C LEU A 16 6.87 13.57 5.99
N SER A 17 5.64 14.05 6.22
CA SER A 17 5.07 15.14 5.46
C SER A 17 5.98 16.37 5.52
N SER A 18 6.28 16.89 6.70
CA SER A 18 7.16 18.07 6.81
C SER A 18 8.54 17.91 6.14
N LYS A 19 9.08 16.68 6.04
CA LYS A 19 10.41 16.40 5.49
C LYS A 19 10.41 16.09 3.99
N LEU A 20 9.41 15.34 3.51
CA LEU A 20 9.23 15.03 2.09
C LEU A 20 8.80 16.25 1.27
N PHE A 21 8.49 17.38 1.94
CA PHE A 21 7.87 18.56 1.36
C PHE A 21 8.67 19.86 1.62
N GLN A 22 9.95 19.77 2.00
CA GLN A 22 10.82 20.94 2.15
C GLN A 22 11.31 21.50 0.80
N ASP A 23 11.51 20.63 -0.20
CA ASP A 23 11.93 21.00 -1.54
C ASP A 23 11.39 20.02 -2.62
N LYS A 24 11.55 20.37 -3.90
CA LYS A 24 11.14 19.47 -5.00
C LYS A 24 11.93 18.16 -5.04
N GLU A 25 13.12 18.11 -4.44
CA GLU A 25 13.94 16.90 -4.43
C GLU A 25 13.51 15.93 -3.31
N SER A 26 12.83 16.43 -2.28
CA SER A 26 12.39 15.64 -1.13
C SER A 26 11.28 14.64 -1.43
N LEU A 27 10.72 14.67 -2.65
CA LEU A 27 9.80 13.66 -3.19
C LEU A 27 10.51 12.51 -3.93
N TYR A 28 11.80 12.61 -4.25
CA TYR A 28 12.54 11.50 -4.86
C TYR A 28 12.54 10.21 -4.03
N PRO A 29 12.60 10.24 -2.69
CA PRO A 29 12.43 9.04 -1.87
C PRO A 29 11.10 8.32 -2.15
N LEU A 30 10.00 9.05 -2.36
CA LEU A 30 8.71 8.45 -2.70
C LEU A 30 8.73 7.82 -4.10
N LEU A 31 9.30 8.52 -5.09
CA LEU A 31 9.48 7.97 -6.44
C LEU A 31 10.33 6.69 -6.41
N ASN A 32 11.46 6.72 -5.71
CA ASN A 32 12.36 5.57 -5.60
C ASN A 32 11.69 4.42 -4.84
N PHE A 33 10.91 4.71 -3.81
CA PHE A 33 10.13 3.72 -3.09
C PHE A 33 9.14 3.00 -4.01
N LEU A 34 8.38 3.75 -4.81
CA LEU A 34 7.42 3.19 -5.76
C LEU A 34 8.11 2.38 -6.87
N LYS A 35 9.26 2.84 -7.37
CA LYS A 35 10.05 2.11 -8.39
C LYS A 35 10.70 0.83 -7.87
N ALA A 36 11.18 0.85 -6.63
CA ALA A 36 11.80 -0.32 -6.01
C ALA A 36 10.78 -1.37 -5.57
N HIS A 37 9.48 -1.09 -5.69
CA HIS A 37 8.44 -1.94 -5.19
C HIS A 37 8.27 -3.19 -6.07
N ASN A 38 8.66 -4.34 -5.52
CA ASN A 38 8.62 -5.63 -6.19
C ASN A 38 8.21 -6.72 -5.19
N TYR A 39 7.47 -7.71 -5.67
CA TYR A 39 7.17 -8.92 -4.91
C TYR A 39 7.33 -10.15 -5.78
N LYS A 40 8.19 -11.09 -5.36
CA LYS A 40 8.49 -12.35 -6.07
C LYS A 40 8.84 -12.17 -7.55
N GLY A 41 9.55 -11.09 -7.89
CA GLY A 41 9.95 -10.81 -9.27
C GLY A 41 8.90 -10.02 -10.07
N THR A 42 7.69 -9.81 -9.54
CA THR A 42 6.68 -8.94 -10.15
C THR A 42 6.89 -7.50 -9.69
N THR A 43 7.25 -6.62 -10.63
CA THR A 43 7.31 -5.17 -10.40
C THR A 43 5.90 -4.62 -10.21
N MET A 44 5.75 -3.69 -9.26
CA MET A 44 4.49 -3.06 -8.91
C MET A 44 4.64 -1.54 -8.92
N MET A 45 3.51 -0.84 -8.99
CA MET A 45 3.43 0.62 -9.04
C MET A 45 4.11 1.24 -10.27
N LEU A 46 5.43 1.36 -10.26
CA LEU A 46 6.21 2.06 -11.29
C LEU A 46 7.31 1.17 -11.87
N ASN A 47 7.49 1.21 -13.19
CA ASN A 47 8.63 0.57 -13.86
C ASN A 47 9.73 1.58 -14.25
N ASP A 48 10.78 1.07 -14.89
CA ASP A 48 11.97 1.83 -15.28
C ASP A 48 11.72 2.88 -16.37
N ARG A 49 10.53 3.00 -16.95
CA ARG A 49 10.21 4.11 -17.86
C ARG A 49 10.14 5.45 -17.12
N ILE A 50 9.84 5.43 -15.82
CA ILE A 50 9.75 6.65 -15.01
C ILE A 50 11.09 6.91 -14.32
N GLN A 51 11.79 7.96 -14.76
CA GLN A 51 13.13 8.31 -14.26
C GLN A 51 13.18 9.63 -13.48
N SER A 52 12.10 10.40 -13.47
CA SER A 52 12.06 11.70 -12.78
C SER A 52 10.64 12.01 -12.28
N LEU A 53 10.54 12.94 -11.33
CA LEU A 53 9.25 13.43 -10.82
C LEU A 53 8.40 14.09 -11.94
N ARG A 54 9.04 14.78 -12.89
CA ARG A 54 8.33 15.33 -14.06
C ARG A 54 7.77 14.22 -14.95
N GLY A 55 8.56 13.16 -15.17
CA GLY A 55 8.10 11.97 -15.91
C GLY A 55 6.93 11.29 -15.21
N LEU A 56 7.00 11.14 -13.89
CA LEU A 56 5.93 10.59 -13.07
C LEU A 56 4.64 11.41 -13.22
N GLN A 57 4.72 12.72 -13.00
CA GLN A 57 3.54 13.60 -13.08
C GLN A 57 2.91 13.56 -14.48
N SER A 58 3.73 13.54 -15.55
CA SER A 58 3.22 13.43 -16.92
C SER A 58 2.53 12.09 -17.19
N ALA A 59 3.08 10.98 -16.69
CA ALA A 59 2.48 9.65 -16.82
C ALA A 59 1.15 9.55 -16.08
N LEU A 60 1.10 10.07 -14.84
CA LEU A 60 -0.11 10.08 -14.01
C LEU A 60 -1.24 10.90 -14.65
N ARG A 61 -0.96 12.10 -15.19
CA ARG A 61 -2.00 12.90 -15.89
C ARG A 61 -2.54 12.19 -17.13
N LYS A 62 -1.68 11.56 -17.94
CA LYS A 62 -2.12 10.79 -19.11
C LYS A 62 -2.97 9.58 -18.73
N ALA A 63 -2.63 8.94 -17.61
CA ALA A 63 -3.41 7.84 -17.07
C ALA A 63 -4.77 8.33 -16.55
N GLU A 64 -4.81 9.44 -15.80
CA GLU A 64 -6.05 10.06 -15.31
C GLU A 64 -6.99 10.45 -16.47
N GLU A 65 -6.48 11.14 -17.49
CA GLU A 65 -7.25 11.50 -18.71
C GLU A 65 -7.87 10.28 -19.39
N TYR A 66 -7.13 9.17 -19.46
CA TYR A 66 -7.64 7.93 -20.02
C TYR A 66 -8.71 7.28 -19.14
N LEU A 67 -8.50 7.25 -17.82
CA LEU A 67 -9.44 6.63 -16.88
C LEU A 67 -10.80 7.35 -16.87
N VAL A 68 -10.80 8.68 -17.03
CA VAL A 68 -12.04 9.47 -17.18
C VAL A 68 -12.79 9.14 -18.48
N SER A 69 -12.11 8.60 -19.49
CA SER A 69 -12.71 8.24 -20.78
C SER A 69 -13.36 6.86 -20.83
N ILE A 70 -13.19 6.03 -19.79
CA ILE A 70 -13.72 4.65 -19.71
C ILE A 70 -14.71 4.48 -18.54
N PRO A 71 -15.58 3.45 -18.56
CA PRO A 71 -16.47 3.17 -17.43
C PRO A 71 -15.72 2.90 -16.12
N GLU A 72 -16.26 3.41 -14.99
CA GLU A 72 -15.66 3.29 -13.65
C GLU A 72 -15.44 1.84 -13.17
N ASP A 73 -16.27 0.92 -13.64
CA ASP A 73 -16.27 -0.51 -13.31
C ASP A 73 -15.34 -1.33 -14.22
N THR A 74 -14.70 -0.71 -15.23
CA THR A 74 -13.77 -1.39 -16.14
C THR A 74 -12.64 -2.07 -15.33
N PRO A 75 -12.45 -3.39 -15.46
CA PRO A 75 -11.37 -4.10 -14.77
C PRO A 75 -9.99 -3.63 -15.22
N SER A 76 -9.04 -3.54 -14.27
CA SER A 76 -7.67 -3.09 -14.58
C SER A 76 -6.94 -3.99 -15.58
N SER A 77 -7.31 -5.27 -15.65
CA SER A 77 -6.81 -6.21 -16.66
C SER A 77 -6.99 -5.72 -18.10
N GLU A 78 -8.03 -4.93 -18.39
CA GLU A 78 -8.33 -4.45 -19.74
C GLU A 78 -7.41 -3.32 -20.21
N PHE A 79 -6.84 -2.54 -19.27
CA PHE A 79 -5.99 -1.39 -19.60
C PHE A 79 -4.55 -1.48 -19.07
N ASN A 80 -4.19 -2.55 -18.36
CA ASN A 80 -2.85 -2.77 -17.82
C ASN A 80 -1.74 -2.61 -18.88
N HIS A 81 -1.92 -3.14 -20.09
CA HIS A 81 -0.91 -3.02 -21.15
C HIS A 81 -0.60 -1.57 -21.50
N ARG A 82 -1.66 -0.75 -21.67
CA ARG A 82 -1.53 0.69 -21.94
C ARG A 82 -0.85 1.42 -20.77
N PHE A 83 -1.13 1.01 -19.53
CA PHE A 83 -0.52 1.59 -18.33
C PHE A 83 0.97 1.26 -18.24
N GLN A 84 1.35 0.03 -18.58
CA GLN A 84 2.76 -0.39 -18.61
C GLN A 84 3.59 0.44 -19.60
N GLU A 85 3.01 0.84 -20.74
CA GLU A 85 3.64 1.74 -21.71
C GLU A 85 3.87 3.14 -21.12
N LEU A 86 2.99 3.62 -20.24
CA LEU A 86 3.14 4.87 -19.48
C LEU A 86 4.13 4.75 -18.31
N GLY A 87 4.53 3.53 -17.98
CA GLY A 87 5.42 3.24 -16.86
C GLY A 87 4.72 2.87 -15.55
N LEU A 88 3.41 2.58 -15.62
CA LEU A 88 2.57 2.21 -14.49
C LEU A 88 2.33 0.68 -14.52
N GLU A 89 2.81 -0.01 -13.49
CA GLU A 89 2.59 -1.45 -13.29
C GLU A 89 1.31 -1.72 -12.47
N LYS A 90 1.04 -2.98 -12.15
CA LYS A 90 -0.11 -3.35 -11.29
C LYS A 90 0.04 -2.83 -9.86
N GLY A 91 -1.06 -2.76 -9.12
CA GLY A 91 -1.08 -2.37 -7.70
C GLY A 91 -1.78 -1.03 -7.41
N TRP A 92 -2.37 -0.38 -8.42
CA TRP A 92 -3.13 0.87 -8.26
C TRP A 92 -4.62 0.66 -8.00
N GLY A 93 -5.15 -0.54 -8.32
CA GLY A 93 -6.57 -0.82 -8.23
C GLY A 93 -7.03 -2.00 -9.10
N ASP A 94 -8.15 -2.60 -8.73
CA ASP A 94 -8.86 -3.63 -9.49
C ASP A 94 -9.80 -3.07 -10.56
N THR A 95 -10.32 -1.85 -10.39
CA THR A 95 -11.21 -1.17 -11.35
C THR A 95 -10.67 0.21 -11.75
N ALA A 96 -11.14 0.73 -12.89
CA ALA A 96 -10.79 2.06 -13.38
C ALA A 96 -11.01 3.15 -12.32
N LYS A 97 -12.13 3.11 -11.59
CA LYS A 97 -12.41 4.02 -10.48
C LYS A 97 -11.34 4.00 -9.41
N ARG A 98 -10.96 2.81 -8.94
CA ARG A 98 -9.99 2.68 -7.84
C ARG A 98 -8.58 3.08 -8.27
N VAL A 99 -8.21 2.75 -9.51
CA VAL A 99 -6.97 3.20 -10.12
C VAL A 99 -6.98 4.73 -10.22
N HIS A 100 -8.08 5.34 -10.67
CA HIS A 100 -8.26 6.78 -10.75
C HIS A 100 -8.09 7.43 -9.37
N ASP A 101 -8.80 6.95 -8.34
CA ASP A 101 -8.73 7.49 -6.98
C ASP A 101 -7.29 7.44 -6.43
N THR A 102 -6.56 6.35 -6.70
CA THR A 102 -5.18 6.19 -6.23
C THR A 102 -4.21 7.10 -6.99
N ILE A 103 -4.39 7.24 -8.31
CA ILE A 103 -3.58 8.15 -9.15
C ILE A 103 -3.84 9.61 -8.76
N HIS A 104 -5.11 9.98 -8.59
CA HIS A 104 -5.51 11.32 -8.19
C HIS A 104 -4.91 11.69 -6.83
N LEU A 105 -4.94 10.77 -5.87
CA LEU A 105 -4.32 10.97 -4.56
C LEU A 105 -2.79 11.19 -4.65
N LEU A 106 -2.11 10.50 -5.57
CA LEU A 106 -0.68 10.74 -5.80
C LEU A 106 -0.45 12.07 -6.52
N LEU A 107 -1.29 12.46 -7.47
CA LEU A 107 -1.22 13.77 -8.13
C LEU A 107 -1.39 14.91 -7.10
N ASP A 108 -2.41 14.82 -6.25
CA ASP A 108 -2.64 15.76 -5.15
C ASP A 108 -1.41 15.83 -4.23
N LEU A 109 -0.83 14.68 -3.87
CA LEU A 109 0.37 14.62 -3.05
C LEU A 109 1.60 15.26 -3.73
N LEU A 110 1.70 15.19 -5.05
CA LEU A 110 2.79 15.83 -5.83
C LEU A 110 2.57 17.34 -6.01
N GLU A 111 1.32 17.81 -6.01
CA GLU A 111 0.96 19.23 -6.17
C GLU A 111 0.91 20.00 -4.84
N ALA A 112 0.13 19.50 -3.88
CA ALA A 112 -0.16 20.11 -2.60
C ALA A 112 -0.11 19.04 -1.50
N PRO A 113 1.09 18.71 -0.99
CA PRO A 113 1.25 17.60 -0.07
C PRO A 113 0.71 17.90 1.33
N ASP A 114 0.00 16.95 1.94
CA ASP A 114 -0.43 17.04 3.34
C ASP A 114 -0.35 15.67 4.07
N PRO A 115 -0.30 15.67 5.42
CA PRO A 115 -0.15 14.42 6.19
C PRO A 115 -1.28 13.40 5.97
N ALA A 116 -2.52 13.86 5.78
CA ALA A 116 -3.67 12.96 5.61
C ALA A 116 -3.65 12.31 4.22
N SER A 117 -3.32 13.07 3.16
CA SER A 117 -3.15 12.50 1.82
C SER A 117 -1.99 11.53 1.74
N LEU A 118 -0.86 11.83 2.41
CA LEU A 118 0.28 10.91 2.49
C LEU A 118 -0.09 9.61 3.20
N GLU A 119 -0.78 9.69 4.35
CA GLU A 119 -1.24 8.51 5.10
C GLU A 119 -2.19 7.67 4.25
N LYS A 120 -3.16 8.32 3.61
CA LYS A 120 -4.12 7.65 2.75
C LYS A 120 -3.41 6.95 1.58
N PHE A 121 -2.44 7.61 0.94
CA PHE A 121 -1.70 7.04 -0.19
C PHE A 121 -0.83 5.87 0.24
N LEU A 122 -0.01 6.04 1.29
CA LEU A 122 0.82 4.94 1.79
C LEU A 122 -0.03 3.73 2.24
N GLY A 123 -1.24 3.99 2.75
CA GLY A 123 -2.20 2.95 3.13
C GLY A 123 -2.86 2.22 1.95
N THR A 124 -2.78 2.73 0.72
CA THR A 124 -3.24 2.01 -0.48
C THR A 124 -2.15 1.13 -1.08
N ILE A 125 -0.87 1.45 -0.87
CA ILE A 125 0.23 0.71 -1.50
C ILE A 125 0.26 -0.74 -0.99
N PRO A 126 0.27 -1.75 -1.89
CA PRO A 126 0.21 -3.15 -1.50
C PRO A 126 1.56 -3.62 -0.92
N MET A 127 1.77 -3.43 0.38
CA MET A 127 3.05 -3.75 1.04
C MET A 127 3.08 -5.10 1.77
N MET A 128 1.94 -5.54 2.30
CA MET A 128 1.87 -6.69 3.21
C MET A 128 1.40 -7.95 2.49
N PHE A 129 2.33 -8.87 2.25
CA PHE A 129 2.04 -10.16 1.61
C PHE A 129 2.48 -11.36 2.44
N ASN A 130 3.60 -11.25 3.15
CA ASN A 130 4.10 -12.30 4.04
C ASN A 130 4.22 -11.73 5.46
N VAL A 131 3.62 -12.40 6.45
CA VAL A 131 3.63 -11.98 7.85
C VAL A 131 4.21 -13.08 8.71
N VAL A 132 5.23 -12.74 9.51
CA VAL A 132 5.82 -13.66 10.49
C VAL A 132 5.43 -13.20 11.88
N ILE A 133 4.74 -14.06 12.63
CA ILE A 133 4.39 -13.83 14.05
C ILE A 133 5.24 -14.76 14.90
N LEU A 134 5.89 -14.20 15.92
CA LEU A 134 6.76 -14.95 16.83
C LEU A 134 6.08 -15.07 18.20
N SER A 135 5.91 -16.32 18.65
CA SER A 135 5.41 -16.66 19.99
C SER A 135 6.20 -17.87 20.54
N PRO A 136 7.44 -17.66 21.01
CA PRO A 136 8.35 -18.77 21.31
C PRO A 136 8.05 -19.51 22.62
N HIS A 137 7.33 -18.89 23.57
CA HIS A 137 7.02 -19.48 24.87
C HIS A 137 5.63 -20.13 24.89
N GLY A 138 5.46 -21.09 25.80
CA GLY A 138 4.21 -21.82 26.00
C GLY A 138 3.93 -22.89 24.95
N TYR A 139 2.76 -23.52 25.06
CA TYR A 139 2.26 -24.51 24.12
C TYR A 139 1.32 -23.83 23.13
N PHE A 140 1.76 -23.65 21.88
CA PHE A 140 0.96 -22.99 20.86
C PHE A 140 0.20 -24.03 20.00
N ALA A 141 -1.11 -24.15 20.23
CA ALA A 141 -1.99 -24.99 19.41
C ALA A 141 -3.43 -24.46 19.40
N GLN A 142 -4.24 -24.96 18.45
CA GLN A 142 -5.65 -24.55 18.29
C GLN A 142 -6.61 -25.17 19.31
N SER A 143 -6.21 -26.27 19.96
CA SER A 143 -7.02 -26.97 20.96
C SER A 143 -6.12 -27.67 21.98
N ASN A 144 -6.70 -28.02 23.12
CA ASN A 144 -6.07 -28.86 24.16
C ASN A 144 -4.77 -28.34 24.79
N VAL A 145 -4.48 -27.03 24.68
CA VAL A 145 -3.29 -26.40 25.30
C VAL A 145 -3.64 -25.32 26.32
N LEU A 146 -4.89 -24.86 26.36
CA LEU A 146 -5.33 -23.84 27.32
C LEU A 146 -5.22 -24.37 28.76
N GLY A 147 -4.53 -23.63 29.61
CA GLY A 147 -4.27 -23.99 31.01
C GLY A 147 -2.94 -24.70 31.26
N TYR A 148 -2.15 -24.97 30.20
CA TYR A 148 -0.77 -25.45 30.37
C TYR A 148 0.15 -24.30 30.82
N PRO A 149 1.31 -24.60 31.43
CA PRO A 149 2.28 -23.58 31.80
C PRO A 149 2.57 -22.63 30.63
N ASP A 150 2.60 -21.33 30.93
CA ASP A 150 2.85 -20.26 29.96
C ASP A 150 1.88 -20.22 28.76
N THR A 151 0.71 -20.87 28.88
CA THR A 151 -0.28 -21.01 27.80
C THR A 151 -1.65 -20.45 28.22
N GLY A 152 -2.00 -19.29 27.67
CA GLY A 152 -3.23 -18.59 28.04
C GLY A 152 -3.74 -17.66 26.94
N GLY A 153 -4.18 -16.47 27.34
CA GLY A 153 -4.84 -15.51 26.43
C GLY A 153 -4.01 -15.10 25.21
N GLN A 154 -2.67 -15.20 25.28
CA GLN A 154 -1.78 -14.93 24.14
C GLN A 154 -2.05 -15.86 22.93
N VAL A 155 -2.32 -17.14 23.16
CA VAL A 155 -2.60 -18.09 22.07
C VAL A 155 -3.91 -17.74 21.38
N VAL A 156 -4.96 -17.45 22.17
CA VAL A 156 -6.28 -17.04 21.65
C VAL A 156 -6.16 -15.72 20.88
N TYR A 157 -5.44 -14.75 21.45
CA TYR A 157 -5.21 -13.46 20.83
C TYR A 157 -4.55 -13.60 19.45
N ILE A 158 -3.48 -14.38 19.35
CA ILE A 158 -2.78 -14.58 18.06
C ILE A 158 -3.67 -15.33 17.07
N LEU A 159 -4.37 -16.38 17.49
CA LEU A 159 -5.24 -17.16 16.60
C LEU A 159 -6.41 -16.35 16.03
N ASP A 160 -6.97 -15.42 16.81
CA ASP A 160 -8.00 -14.51 16.31
C ASP A 160 -7.39 -13.38 15.46
N GLN A 161 -6.22 -12.87 15.85
CA GLN A 161 -5.49 -11.86 15.09
C GLN A 161 -5.15 -12.34 13.67
N VAL A 162 -4.63 -13.56 13.51
CA VAL A 162 -4.24 -14.06 12.18
C VAL A 162 -5.42 -14.21 11.24
N ARG A 163 -6.60 -14.61 11.73
CA ARG A 163 -7.81 -14.68 10.90
C ARG A 163 -8.27 -13.30 10.44
N ALA A 164 -8.27 -12.32 11.35
CA ALA A 164 -8.64 -10.95 10.99
C ALA A 164 -7.63 -10.34 10.01
N LEU A 165 -6.33 -10.57 10.24
CA LEU A 165 -5.26 -10.06 9.40
C LEU A 165 -5.26 -10.69 8.00
N GLU A 166 -5.44 -12.01 7.90
CA GLU A 166 -5.53 -12.71 6.62
C GLU A 166 -6.69 -12.17 5.76
N ASN A 167 -7.87 -11.98 6.37
CA ASN A 167 -9.03 -11.42 5.67
C ASN A 167 -8.77 -9.99 5.14
N GLU A 168 -8.15 -9.12 5.95
CA GLU A 168 -7.80 -7.77 5.53
C GLU A 168 -6.73 -7.80 4.42
N MET A 169 -5.73 -8.67 4.53
CA MET A 169 -4.70 -8.83 3.49
C MET A 169 -5.32 -9.30 2.17
N LEU A 170 -6.18 -10.31 2.19
CA LEU A 170 -6.89 -10.79 0.99
C LEU A 170 -7.73 -9.68 0.35
N LEU A 171 -8.46 -8.92 1.17
CA LEU A 171 -9.26 -7.79 0.70
C LEU A 171 -8.38 -6.72 0.03
N ARG A 172 -7.28 -6.31 0.66
CA ARG A 172 -6.37 -5.29 0.14
C ARG A 172 -5.69 -5.71 -1.14
N ILE A 173 -5.19 -6.94 -1.20
CA ILE A 173 -4.55 -7.52 -2.38
C ILE A 173 -5.53 -7.50 -3.56
N LYS A 174 -6.77 -7.98 -3.32
CA LYS A 174 -7.83 -7.97 -4.32
C LYS A 174 -8.14 -6.57 -4.81
N GLN A 175 -8.36 -5.62 -3.89
CA GLN A 175 -8.67 -4.23 -4.22
C GLN A 175 -7.57 -3.56 -5.04
N GLN A 176 -6.31 -4.00 -4.93
CA GLN A 176 -5.21 -3.49 -5.74
C GLN A 176 -5.01 -4.20 -7.09
N GLY A 177 -5.93 -5.10 -7.47
CA GLY A 177 -5.87 -5.82 -8.74
C GLY A 177 -4.73 -6.83 -8.80
N LEU A 178 -4.31 -7.35 -7.63
CA LEU A 178 -3.24 -8.33 -7.50
C LEU A 178 -3.82 -9.72 -7.24
N ASP A 179 -3.18 -10.73 -7.82
CA ASP A 179 -3.50 -12.15 -7.60
C ASP A 179 -2.37 -12.80 -6.81
N ILE A 180 -2.24 -12.40 -5.54
CA ILE A 180 -1.20 -12.87 -4.62
C ILE A 180 -1.88 -13.57 -3.45
N THR A 181 -1.47 -14.80 -3.16
CA THR A 181 -1.86 -15.48 -1.92
C THR A 181 -0.99 -14.99 -0.76
N PRO A 182 -1.57 -14.36 0.28
CA PRO A 182 -0.81 -13.97 1.47
C PRO A 182 -0.27 -15.20 2.23
N LYS A 183 0.80 -15.01 3.00
CA LYS A 183 1.46 -16.06 3.78
C LYS A 183 1.84 -15.62 5.18
#